data_AF-A0A3D4ECC8-F1
#
_entry.id   AF-A0A3D4ECC8-F1
#
_cell.length_a   1.000
_cell.length_b   1.000
_cell.length_c   1.000
_cell.angle_alpha   90.00
_cell.angle_beta   90.00
_cell.angle_gamma   90.00
#
_symmetry.space_group_name_H-M   'P 1'
#
loop_
_entity.id
_entity.type
_entity.pdbx_description
1 polymer ?
#
loop_
_entity_poly.entity_id
_entity_poly.type
_entity_poly.pdbx_seq_one_letter_code
_entity_poly.pdbx_strand_id
1 'polypeptide(L)'
;MRTRNLIALLMAAVMCLCLLAGCGSSNDSESADLTNATSLADLAGRKIAAQAGTFHADALEQIENVQSSTYPEFADLLTALKSGAIDGYVAEEPTALSVCQSDDSLTYIPLKNNDTGFTATAADVGIAVGLKKGSALTAQINEILATITDEQRSQLMEQIVTLASGGEVTEFAVSCPAPETTNGVLRVGMECAYEPYNWTDTE
;
A
#
# COMPACT_ATOMS: atom_id res chain seq x y z
N MET A 1 52.28 9.11 -45.71
CA MET A 1 51.17 8.21 -45.34
C MET A 1 51.25 7.61 -43.93
N ARG A 2 52.42 7.54 -43.26
CA ARG A 2 52.53 6.94 -41.90
C ARG A 2 52.16 7.87 -40.72
N THR A 3 52.25 9.19 -40.87
CA THR A 3 52.02 10.14 -39.77
C THR A 3 50.53 10.50 -39.55
N ARG A 4 49.69 10.39 -40.58
CA ARG A 4 48.23 10.64 -40.45
C ARG A 4 47.48 9.53 -39.70
N ASN A 5 48.00 8.31 -39.70
CA ASN A 5 47.37 7.18 -38.99
C ASN A 5 47.70 7.16 -37.49
N LEU A 6 48.84 7.72 -37.08
CA LEU A 6 49.22 7.83 -35.66
C LEU A 6 48.41 8.89 -34.91
N ILE A 7 48.02 9.98 -35.58
CA ILE A 7 47.22 11.06 -34.98
C ILE A 7 45.77 10.60 -34.76
N ALA A 8 45.21 9.81 -35.68
CA ALA A 8 43.87 9.22 -35.53
C ALA A 8 43.78 8.21 -34.38
N LEU A 9 44.84 7.41 -34.17
CA LEU A 9 44.94 6.46 -33.05
C LEU A 9 45.12 7.15 -31.69
N LEU A 10 45.85 8.27 -31.64
CA LEU A 10 45.99 9.08 -30.42
C LEU A 10 44.70 9.84 -30.06
N MET A 11 43.93 10.33 -31.04
CA MET A 11 42.63 10.96 -30.76
C MET A 11 41.56 9.96 -30.31
N ALA A 12 41.58 8.72 -30.82
CA ALA A 12 40.67 7.67 -30.35
C ALA A 12 41.01 7.21 -28.91
N ALA A 13 42.29 7.17 -28.55
CA ALA A 13 42.71 6.80 -27.19
C ALA A 13 42.35 7.89 -26.15
N VAL A 14 42.45 9.17 -26.50
CA VAL A 14 42.08 10.28 -25.61
C VAL A 14 40.56 10.39 -25.45
N MET A 15 39.78 10.07 -26.51
CA MET A 15 38.32 10.05 -26.42
C MET A 15 37.78 8.83 -25.64
N CYS A 16 38.56 7.74 -25.54
CA CYS A 16 38.25 6.60 -24.66
C CYS A 16 38.67 6.83 -23.18
N LEU A 17 39.65 7.70 -22.90
CA LEU A 17 40.06 8.02 -21.52
C LEU A 17 39.19 9.11 -20.85
N CYS A 18 38.43 9.89 -21.61
CA CYS A 18 37.48 10.86 -21.05
C CYS A 18 36.10 10.26 -20.71
N LEU A 19 35.85 8.99 -21.00
CA LEU A 19 34.60 8.29 -20.66
C LEU A 19 34.65 7.58 -19.29
N LEU A 20 35.76 7.70 -18.55
CA LEU A 20 35.95 7.06 -17.23
C LEU A 20 36.06 8.05 -16.06
N ALA A 21 35.76 9.33 -16.29
CA ALA A 21 35.68 10.37 -15.26
C ALA A 21 34.23 10.82 -14.99
N GLY A 22 33.28 9.90 -15.11
CA GLY A 22 31.87 10.06 -14.73
C GLY A 22 31.50 9.14 -13.56
N CYS A 23 32.38 9.03 -12.55
CA CYS A 23 32.02 8.42 -11.27
C CYS A 23 31.68 9.54 -10.30
N GLY A 24 30.41 9.62 -9.91
CA GLY A 24 29.93 10.60 -8.95
C GLY A 24 28.42 10.80 -8.90
N SER A 25 27.62 9.82 -9.32
CA SER A 25 26.29 9.67 -8.76
C SER A 25 26.29 8.30 -8.11
N SER A 26 26.56 8.27 -6.82
CA SER A 26 26.26 7.14 -5.96
C SER A 26 24.74 6.91 -6.00
N ASN A 27 24.28 6.18 -7.01
CA ASN A 27 23.02 5.45 -6.95
C ASN A 27 23.31 4.04 -6.41
N ASP A 28 24.10 4.00 -5.33
CA ASP A 28 24.09 2.83 -4.48
C ASP A 28 22.68 2.72 -3.92
N SER A 29 22.06 1.60 -4.22
CA SER A 29 20.75 1.16 -3.79
C SER A 29 20.71 0.87 -2.29
N GLU A 30 21.20 1.80 -1.47
CA GLU A 30 20.84 1.81 -0.07
C GLU A 30 19.37 2.20 0.00
N SER A 31 18.55 1.31 0.57
CA SER A 31 17.16 1.61 0.94
C SER A 31 17.14 2.95 1.66
N ALA A 32 16.32 3.89 1.19
CA ALA A 32 16.20 5.18 1.86
C ALA A 32 15.82 4.96 3.34
N ASP A 33 16.60 5.51 4.27
CA ASP A 33 16.21 5.51 5.68
C ASP A 33 15.03 6.47 5.86
N LEU A 34 13.84 5.89 6.00
CA LEU A 34 12.57 6.60 6.22
C LEU A 34 12.07 6.45 7.66
N THR A 35 12.90 5.94 8.58
CA THR A 35 12.49 5.66 9.97
C THR A 35 11.99 6.89 10.73
N ASN A 36 12.39 8.09 10.31
CA ASN A 36 12.00 9.36 10.92
C ASN A 36 11.06 10.20 10.04
N ALA A 37 10.56 9.65 8.92
CA ALA A 37 9.61 10.35 8.07
C ALA A 37 8.27 10.51 8.81
N THR A 38 7.67 11.69 8.70
CA THR A 38 6.41 12.03 9.40
C THR A 38 5.39 12.72 8.50
N SER A 39 5.78 13.07 7.27
CA SER A 39 4.96 13.82 6.32
C SER A 39 5.26 13.45 4.87
N LEU A 40 4.39 13.84 3.94
CA LEU A 40 4.65 13.67 2.49
C LEU A 40 5.93 14.38 2.02
N ALA A 41 6.32 15.48 2.66
CA ALA A 41 7.54 16.21 2.31
C ALA A 41 8.80 15.37 2.54
N ASP A 42 8.79 14.49 3.55
CA ASP A 42 9.91 13.57 3.85
C ASP A 42 10.06 12.47 2.77
N LEU A 43 9.02 12.27 1.95
CA LEU A 43 8.98 11.30 0.86
C LEU A 43 9.42 11.90 -0.48
N ALA A 44 9.85 13.16 -0.52
CA ALA A 44 10.20 13.82 -1.76
C ALA A 44 11.35 13.10 -2.49
N GLY A 45 11.19 12.88 -3.80
CA GLY A 45 12.21 12.19 -4.62
C GLY A 45 12.25 10.66 -4.46
N ARG A 46 11.48 10.07 -3.54
CA ARG A 46 11.53 8.64 -3.22
C ARG A 46 10.77 7.77 -4.22
N LYS A 47 11.12 6.49 -4.28
CA LYS A 47 10.42 5.48 -5.07
C LYS A 47 9.23 4.95 -4.30
N ILE A 48 8.08 5.63 -4.41
CA ILE A 48 6.86 5.21 -3.72
C ILE A 48 5.89 4.62 -4.73
N ALA A 49 5.34 3.46 -4.42
CA ALA A 49 4.37 2.77 -5.29
C ALA A 49 2.97 2.73 -4.69
N ALA A 50 2.00 2.31 -5.51
CA ALA A 50 0.63 2.07 -5.09
C ALA A 50 -0.02 0.98 -5.96
N GLN A 51 -1.17 0.47 -5.53
CA GLN A 51 -1.94 -0.49 -6.33
C GLN A 51 -2.63 0.23 -7.50
N ALA A 52 -2.50 -0.32 -8.70
CA ALA A 52 -3.11 0.24 -9.90
C ALA A 52 -4.64 0.31 -9.79
N GLY A 53 -5.25 1.41 -10.26
CA GLY A 53 -6.71 1.58 -10.28
C GLY A 53 -7.35 1.95 -8.94
N THR A 54 -6.54 2.34 -7.95
CA THR A 54 -7.00 2.80 -6.63
C THR A 54 -6.74 4.29 -6.44
N PHE A 55 -7.43 4.90 -5.47
CA PHE A 55 -7.10 6.26 -5.06
C PHE A 55 -5.64 6.41 -4.60
N HIS A 56 -5.01 5.35 -4.07
CA HIS A 56 -3.60 5.40 -3.69
C HIS A 56 -2.68 5.74 -4.86
N ALA A 57 -3.00 5.29 -6.07
CA ALA A 57 -2.22 5.61 -7.26
C ALA A 57 -2.32 7.10 -7.60
N ASP A 58 -3.53 7.68 -7.52
CA ASP A 58 -3.75 9.11 -7.73
C ASP A 58 -3.08 9.94 -6.61
N ALA A 59 -3.10 9.43 -5.38
CA ALA A 59 -2.52 10.09 -4.22
C ALA A 59 -1.00 10.26 -4.30
N LEU A 60 -0.29 9.43 -5.07
CA LEU A 60 1.16 9.59 -5.31
C LEU A 60 1.50 10.94 -5.91
N GLU A 61 0.62 11.55 -6.71
CA GLU A 61 0.85 12.86 -7.33
C GLU A 61 1.02 13.99 -6.30
N GLN A 62 0.61 13.75 -5.05
CA GLN A 62 0.74 14.70 -3.95
C GLN A 62 2.14 14.68 -3.31
N ILE A 63 2.99 13.71 -3.65
CA ILE A 63 4.37 13.61 -3.15
C ILE A 63 5.31 14.34 -4.10
N GLU A 64 6.05 15.32 -3.59
CA GLU A 64 6.93 16.16 -4.41
C GLU A 64 8.05 15.34 -5.06
N ASN A 65 8.23 15.45 -6.37
CA ASN A 65 9.29 14.77 -7.14
C ASN A 65 9.30 13.23 -6.98
N VAL A 66 8.19 12.60 -6.58
CA VAL A 66 8.12 11.15 -6.38
C VAL A 66 8.51 10.38 -7.65
N GLN A 67 9.22 9.28 -7.46
CA GLN A 67 9.45 8.29 -8.51
C GLN A 67 8.35 7.23 -8.41
N SER A 68 7.16 7.57 -8.89
CA SER A 68 5.95 6.75 -8.76
C SER A 68 5.97 5.50 -9.66
N SER A 69 5.45 4.39 -9.14
CA SER A 69 5.13 3.20 -9.93
C SER A 69 3.84 2.54 -9.42
N THR A 70 3.24 1.67 -10.23
CA THR A 70 2.03 0.93 -9.85
C THR A 70 2.19 -0.56 -10.07
N TYR A 71 1.60 -1.35 -9.18
CA TYR A 71 1.57 -2.81 -9.24
C TYR A 71 0.11 -3.30 -9.19
N PRO A 72 -0.20 -4.49 -9.73
CA PRO A 72 -1.59 -4.97 -9.77
C PRO A 72 -2.08 -5.42 -8.39
N GLU A 73 -1.22 -6.02 -7.56
CA GLU A 73 -1.60 -6.63 -6.28
C GLU A 73 -0.71 -6.15 -5.12
N PHE A 74 -1.24 -6.15 -3.89
CA PHE A 74 -0.47 -5.81 -2.68
C PHE A 74 0.72 -6.75 -2.43
N ALA A 75 0.61 -8.03 -2.78
CA ALA A 75 1.71 -8.99 -2.67
C ALA A 75 2.91 -8.61 -3.56
N ASP A 76 2.64 -8.02 -4.73
CA ASP A 76 3.69 -7.54 -5.63
C ASP A 76 4.36 -6.28 -5.08
N LEU A 77 3.58 -5.37 -4.46
CA LEU A 77 4.11 -4.19 -3.75
C LEU A 77 5.03 -4.61 -2.60
N LEU A 78 4.60 -5.57 -1.77
CA LEU A 78 5.40 -6.08 -0.66
C LEU A 78 6.69 -6.74 -1.15
N THR A 79 6.63 -7.51 -2.24
CA THR A 79 7.82 -8.12 -2.86
C THR A 79 8.78 -7.06 -3.39
N ALA A 80 8.26 -6.02 -4.06
CA ALA A 80 9.05 -4.91 -4.55
C ALA A 80 9.74 -4.16 -3.41
N LEU A 81 9.04 -3.90 -2.30
CA LEU A 81 9.59 -3.26 -1.11
C LEU A 81 10.73 -4.09 -0.52
N LYS A 82 10.49 -5.39 -0.27
CA LYS A 82 11.50 -6.31 0.31
C LYS A 82 12.74 -6.46 -0.58
N SER A 83 12.58 -6.30 -1.90
CA SER A 83 13.70 -6.35 -2.85
C SER A 83 14.50 -5.03 -2.96
N GLY A 84 14.00 -3.93 -2.36
CA GLY A 84 14.56 -2.59 -2.51
C GLY A 84 14.29 -1.94 -3.87
N ALA A 85 13.36 -2.51 -4.67
CA ALA A 85 12.95 -1.91 -5.94
C ALA A 85 12.17 -0.59 -5.72
N ILE A 86 11.46 -0.50 -4.61
CA ILE A 86 10.74 0.69 -4.12
C ILE A 86 11.14 0.97 -2.67
N ASP A 87 11.06 2.22 -2.25
CA ASP A 87 11.36 2.68 -0.88
C ASP A 87 10.13 2.56 0.05
N GLY A 88 8.93 2.47 -0.52
CA GLY A 88 7.66 2.35 0.20
C GLY A 88 6.48 2.19 -0.74
N TYR A 89 5.30 1.87 -0.20
CA TYR A 89 4.05 1.92 -0.94
C TYR A 89 2.92 2.47 -0.07
N VAL A 90 1.91 3.04 -0.73
CA VAL A 90 0.71 3.57 -0.07
C VAL A 90 -0.30 2.45 0.14
N ALA A 91 -0.80 2.32 1.37
CA ALA A 91 -1.78 1.32 1.78
C ALA A 91 -2.64 1.84 2.93
N GLU A 92 -3.75 1.16 3.22
CA GLU A 92 -4.54 1.39 4.43
C GLU A 92 -3.80 0.93 5.70
N GLU A 93 -4.11 1.57 6.82
CA GLU A 93 -3.51 1.26 8.12
C GLU A 93 -3.66 -0.22 8.53
N PRO A 94 -4.81 -0.90 8.37
CA PRO A 94 -4.93 -2.32 8.72
C PRO A 94 -4.01 -3.24 7.90
N THR A 95 -3.77 -2.92 6.63
CA THR A 95 -2.83 -3.66 5.77
C THR A 95 -1.40 -3.47 6.26
N ALA A 96 -1.02 -2.24 6.61
CA ALA A 96 0.29 -1.96 7.20
C ALA A 96 0.49 -2.68 8.54
N LEU A 97 -0.53 -2.70 9.41
CA LEU A 97 -0.48 -3.41 10.69
C LEU A 97 -0.27 -4.92 10.50
N SER A 98 -1.02 -5.58 9.62
CA SER A 98 -0.86 -7.03 9.34
C SER A 98 0.56 -7.35 8.85
N VAL A 99 1.07 -6.56 7.89
CA VAL A 99 2.42 -6.77 7.33
C VAL A 99 3.52 -6.55 8.37
N CYS A 100 3.46 -5.45 9.13
CA CYS A 100 4.47 -5.13 10.14
C CYS A 100 4.43 -6.05 11.35
N GLN A 101 3.27 -6.62 11.71
CA GLN A 101 3.20 -7.67 12.73
C GLN A 101 3.86 -8.98 12.27
N SER A 102 3.86 -9.24 10.97
CA SER A 102 4.40 -10.48 10.39
C SER A 102 5.89 -10.35 10.00
N ASP A 103 6.44 -9.14 9.96
CA ASP A 103 7.82 -8.87 9.53
C ASP A 103 8.40 -7.64 10.24
N ASP A 104 9.17 -7.88 11.30
CA ASP A 104 9.83 -6.85 12.11
C ASP A 104 10.86 -5.99 11.35
N SER A 105 11.22 -6.36 10.11
CA SER A 105 12.10 -5.54 9.26
C SER A 105 11.35 -4.39 8.57
N LEU A 106 10.02 -4.40 8.62
CA LEU A 106 9.16 -3.41 7.99
C LEU A 106 8.50 -2.52 9.03
N THR A 107 8.29 -1.26 8.66
CA THR A 107 7.52 -0.30 9.45
C THR A 107 6.64 0.53 8.51
N TYR A 108 5.68 1.25 9.08
CA TYR A 108 4.84 2.18 8.33
C TYR A 108 4.92 3.58 8.91
N ILE A 109 4.69 4.57 8.05
CA ILE A 109 4.62 5.99 8.43
C ILE A 109 3.15 6.31 8.69
N PRO A 110 2.75 6.67 9.92
CA PRO A 110 1.35 6.92 10.27
C PRO A 110 0.87 8.28 9.75
N LEU A 111 0.76 8.39 8.44
CA LEU A 111 0.28 9.60 7.76
C LEU A 111 -1.21 9.79 7.99
N LYS A 112 -1.60 11.01 8.37
CA LYS A 112 -3.00 11.36 8.61
C LYS A 112 -3.53 12.19 7.44
N ASN A 113 -4.59 11.69 6.80
CA ASN A 113 -5.21 12.38 5.68
C ASN A 113 -5.66 13.80 6.06
N ASN A 114 -5.41 14.76 5.16
CA ASN A 114 -5.68 16.19 5.33
C ASN A 114 -4.91 16.87 6.48
N ASP A 115 -3.82 16.26 6.96
CA ASP A 115 -2.94 16.80 8.00
C ASP A 115 -1.46 16.59 7.60
N THR A 116 -0.87 15.45 7.94
CA THR A 116 0.51 15.10 7.57
C THR A 116 0.62 14.30 6.27
N GLY A 117 -0.48 13.66 5.87
CA GLY A 117 -0.60 12.75 4.74
C GLY A 117 -1.31 13.34 3.52
N PHE A 118 -2.03 12.47 2.84
CA PHE A 118 -2.71 12.79 1.58
C PHE A 118 -3.97 13.63 1.81
N THR A 119 -4.22 14.59 0.92
CA THR A 119 -5.53 15.20 0.77
C THR A 119 -6.49 14.15 0.24
N ALA A 120 -7.56 13.87 0.98
CA ALA A 120 -8.53 12.85 0.63
C ALA A 120 -9.93 13.23 1.13
N THR A 121 -10.94 12.95 0.32
CA THR A 121 -12.35 13.05 0.71
C THR A 121 -12.82 11.75 1.34
N ALA A 122 -13.97 11.78 2.03
CA ALA A 122 -14.60 10.57 2.55
C ALA A 122 -14.97 9.56 1.44
N ALA A 123 -15.13 10.00 0.19
CA ALA A 123 -15.39 9.11 -0.94
C ALA A 123 -14.12 8.40 -1.43
N ASP A 124 -12.97 9.05 -1.30
CA ASP A 124 -11.67 8.52 -1.75
C ASP A 124 -11.17 7.38 -0.87
N VAL A 125 -11.50 7.43 0.43
CA VAL A 125 -11.06 6.45 1.45
C VAL A 125 -12.21 5.63 2.01
N GLY A 126 -13.41 5.79 1.45
CA GLY A 126 -14.61 5.15 1.96
C GLY A 126 -14.73 3.70 1.49
N ILE A 127 -14.83 2.77 2.44
CA ILE A 127 -15.20 1.38 2.16
C ILE A 127 -16.72 1.25 2.27
N ALA A 128 -17.35 0.59 1.29
CA ALA A 128 -18.80 0.45 1.23
C ALA A 128 -19.26 -0.93 0.76
N VAL A 129 -20.46 -1.33 1.18
CA VAL A 129 -21.14 -2.53 0.68
C VAL A 129 -21.80 -2.21 -0.67
N GLY A 130 -21.24 -2.74 -1.75
CA GLY A 130 -21.83 -2.64 -3.09
C GLY A 130 -23.12 -3.45 -3.22
N LEU A 131 -24.21 -2.81 -3.65
CA LEU A 131 -25.51 -3.45 -3.85
C LEU A 131 -26.03 -3.18 -5.27
N LYS A 132 -26.88 -4.08 -5.77
CA LYS A 132 -27.62 -3.84 -7.03
C LYS A 132 -28.39 -2.53 -6.92
N LYS A 133 -28.31 -1.69 -7.95
CA LYS A 133 -29.05 -0.42 -8.03
C LYS A 133 -30.54 -0.63 -7.72
N GLY A 134 -31.05 0.11 -6.73
CA GLY A 134 -32.44 0.02 -6.29
C GLY A 134 -32.74 -1.15 -5.32
N SER A 135 -31.73 -1.78 -4.74
CA SER A 135 -31.93 -2.85 -3.76
C SER A 135 -32.67 -2.36 -2.51
N ALA A 136 -33.69 -3.11 -2.08
CA ALA A 136 -34.36 -2.88 -0.80
C ALA A 136 -33.46 -3.18 0.42
N LEU A 137 -32.34 -3.86 0.22
CA LEU A 137 -31.36 -4.16 1.28
C LEU A 137 -30.55 -2.92 1.69
N THR A 138 -30.47 -1.89 0.83
CA THR A 138 -29.66 -0.70 1.13
C THR A 138 -30.09 -0.02 2.43
N ALA A 139 -31.39 0.21 2.63
CA ALA A 139 -31.89 0.83 3.85
C ALA A 139 -31.64 -0.04 5.08
N GLN A 140 -31.93 -1.34 4.98
CA GLN A 140 -31.77 -2.30 6.09
C GLN A 140 -30.31 -2.45 6.52
N ILE A 141 -29.39 -2.56 5.57
CA ILE A 141 -27.95 -2.64 5.86
C ILE A 141 -27.46 -1.35 6.50
N ASN A 142 -27.85 -0.18 5.97
CA ASN A 142 -27.44 1.10 6.53
C ASN A 142 -27.96 1.31 7.96
N GLU A 143 -29.19 0.89 8.27
CA GLU A 143 -29.72 0.93 9.63
C GLU A 143 -28.87 0.11 10.60
N ILE A 144 -28.46 -1.10 10.21
CA ILE A 144 -27.59 -1.95 11.02
C ILE A 144 -26.21 -1.32 11.18
N LEU A 145 -25.58 -0.87 10.08
CA LEU A 145 -24.25 -0.26 10.12
C LEU A 145 -24.21 1.00 10.99
N ALA A 146 -25.32 1.75 11.08
CA ALA A 146 -25.44 2.93 11.93
C ALA A 146 -25.46 2.58 13.43
N THR A 147 -25.75 1.33 13.82
CA THR A 147 -25.67 0.87 15.21
C THR A 147 -24.26 0.49 15.64
N ILE A 148 -23.33 0.35 14.69
CA ILE A 148 -21.93 -0.02 14.96
C ILE A 148 -21.11 1.26 15.11
N THR A 149 -20.64 1.52 16.33
CA THR A 149 -19.84 2.69 16.67
C THR A 149 -18.44 2.63 16.05
N ASP A 150 -17.78 3.78 15.90
CA ASP A 150 -16.42 3.85 15.38
C ASP A 150 -15.43 3.05 16.24
N GLU A 151 -15.58 3.10 17.57
CA GLU A 151 -14.79 2.30 18.51
C GLU A 151 -14.93 0.79 18.23
N GLN A 152 -16.17 0.31 18.03
CA GLN A 152 -16.41 -1.10 17.70
C GLN A 152 -15.83 -1.48 16.34
N ARG A 153 -15.84 -0.57 15.36
CA ARG A 153 -15.24 -0.81 14.04
C ARG A 153 -13.72 -0.95 14.16
N SER A 154 -13.06 -0.04 14.88
CA SER A 154 -11.63 -0.09 15.13
C SER A 154 -11.25 -1.37 15.88
N GLN A 155 -11.95 -1.68 16.97
CA GLN A 155 -11.71 -2.89 17.75
C GLN A 155 -11.94 -4.16 16.92
N LEU A 156 -12.99 -4.19 16.09
CA LEU A 156 -13.20 -5.31 15.17
C LEU A 156 -12.02 -5.45 14.19
N MET A 157 -11.52 -4.36 13.61
CA MET A 157 -10.37 -4.43 12.71
C MET A 157 -9.10 -4.94 13.41
N GLU A 158 -8.81 -4.49 14.63
CA GLU A 158 -7.68 -5.02 15.43
C GLU A 158 -7.83 -6.53 15.70
N GLN A 159 -9.06 -6.98 15.98
CA GLN A 159 -9.37 -8.40 16.16
C GLN A 159 -9.14 -9.19 14.87
N ILE A 160 -9.55 -8.66 13.72
CA ILE A 160 -9.34 -9.32 12.43
C ILE A 160 -7.84 -9.36 12.06
N VAL A 161 -7.08 -8.29 12.31
CA VAL A 161 -5.61 -8.28 12.15
C VAL A 161 -4.96 -9.35 13.04
N THR A 162 -5.40 -9.46 14.29
CA THR A 162 -4.90 -10.48 15.24
C THR A 162 -5.15 -11.90 14.70
N LEU A 163 -6.33 -12.17 14.16
CA LEU A 163 -6.65 -13.48 13.56
C LEU A 163 -5.80 -13.75 12.32
N ALA A 164 -5.64 -12.75 11.45
CA ALA A 164 -4.86 -12.87 10.23
C ALA A 164 -3.38 -13.20 10.53
N SER A 165 -2.84 -12.71 11.65
CA SER A 165 -1.49 -13.04 12.13
C SER A 165 -1.40 -14.35 12.93
N GLY A 166 -2.44 -15.19 12.96
CA GLY A 166 -2.46 -16.47 13.69
C GLY A 166 -2.73 -16.36 15.20
N GLY A 167 -3.20 -15.20 15.67
CA GLY A 167 -3.67 -15.02 17.03
C GLY A 167 -5.10 -15.55 17.25
N GLU A 168 -5.57 -15.47 18.49
CA GLU A 168 -6.93 -15.91 18.85
C GLU A 168 -7.81 -14.74 19.28
N VAL A 169 -9.08 -14.76 18.85
CA VAL A 169 -10.13 -13.84 19.28
C VAL A 169 -11.30 -14.66 19.84
N THR A 170 -11.62 -14.45 21.12
CA THR A 170 -12.66 -15.22 21.82
C THR A 170 -14.06 -14.66 21.63
N GLU A 171 -14.18 -13.33 21.47
CA GLU A 171 -15.45 -12.63 21.25
C GLU A 171 -15.22 -11.38 20.39
N PHE A 172 -16.04 -11.19 19.36
CA PHE A 172 -15.96 -10.04 18.49
C PHE A 172 -16.67 -8.81 19.07
N ALA A 173 -16.09 -7.63 18.84
CA ALA A 173 -16.66 -6.33 19.23
C ALA A 173 -18.04 -6.06 18.56
N VAL A 174 -18.30 -6.73 17.45
CA VAL A 174 -19.56 -6.72 16.73
C VAL A 174 -20.05 -8.15 16.58
N SER A 175 -21.23 -8.42 17.13
CA SER A 175 -21.88 -9.73 17.03
C SER A 175 -23.40 -9.57 16.93
N CYS A 176 -24.05 -10.57 16.36
CA CYS A 176 -25.51 -10.69 16.39
C CYS A 176 -25.89 -12.12 16.76
N PRO A 177 -26.95 -12.34 17.57
CA PRO A 177 -27.41 -13.68 17.86
C PRO A 177 -27.92 -14.35 16.58
N ALA A 178 -27.75 -15.68 16.50
CA ALA A 178 -28.32 -16.45 15.40
C ALA A 178 -29.84 -16.20 15.33
N PRO A 179 -30.39 -15.93 14.13
CA PRO A 179 -31.81 -15.65 14.01
C PRO A 179 -32.63 -16.92 14.27
N GLU A 180 -33.82 -16.78 14.87
CA GLU A 180 -34.73 -17.91 15.11
C GLU A 180 -35.19 -18.57 13.80
N THR A 181 -35.21 -17.82 12.70
CA THR A 181 -35.59 -18.29 11.36
C THR A 181 -34.67 -17.72 10.29
N THR A 182 -34.43 -18.48 9.22
CA THR A 182 -33.65 -18.04 8.05
C THR A 182 -34.56 -17.77 6.86
N ASN A 183 -34.40 -16.60 6.24
CA ASN A 183 -35.23 -16.14 5.11
C ASN A 183 -34.49 -16.25 3.76
N GLY A 184 -33.92 -17.43 3.48
CA GLY A 184 -33.20 -17.72 2.23
C GLY A 184 -31.68 -17.55 2.36
N VAL A 185 -31.01 -17.30 1.22
CA VAL A 185 -29.54 -17.24 1.11
C VAL A 185 -29.11 -15.85 0.65
N LEU A 186 -28.34 -15.15 1.49
CA LEU A 186 -27.62 -13.95 1.10
C LEU A 186 -26.29 -14.35 0.45
N ARG A 187 -26.09 -13.97 -0.81
CA ARG A 187 -24.82 -14.20 -1.54
C ARG A 187 -24.00 -12.91 -1.51
N VAL A 188 -22.81 -12.99 -0.94
CA VAL A 188 -21.86 -11.88 -0.85
C VAL A 188 -20.68 -12.19 -1.76
N GLY A 189 -20.38 -11.28 -2.69
CA GLY A 189 -19.14 -11.31 -3.46
C GLY A 189 -18.08 -10.55 -2.67
N MET A 190 -16.87 -11.10 -2.60
CA MET A 190 -15.73 -10.44 -1.97
C MET A 190 -14.58 -10.42 -2.98
N GLU A 191 -13.68 -9.45 -2.82
CA GLU A 191 -12.37 -9.51 -3.45
C GLU A 191 -11.64 -10.80 -3.03
N CYS A 192 -10.66 -11.24 -3.81
CA CYS A 192 -9.80 -12.37 -3.44
C CYS A 192 -8.46 -11.85 -2.91
N ALA A 193 -7.92 -12.50 -1.87
CA ALA A 193 -6.56 -12.28 -1.40
C ALA A 193 -6.22 -10.83 -0.99
N TYR A 194 -7.10 -10.18 -0.24
CA TYR A 194 -6.88 -8.85 0.32
C TYR A 194 -6.92 -8.91 1.85
N GLU A 195 -5.86 -9.46 2.43
CA GLU A 195 -5.68 -9.49 3.88
C GLU A 195 -5.45 -8.07 4.44
N PRO A 196 -6.03 -7.70 5.60
CA PRO A 196 -6.83 -8.51 6.53
C PRO A 196 -8.35 -8.47 6.28
N TYR A 197 -8.83 -7.99 5.13
CA TYR A 197 -10.27 -7.87 4.88
C TYR A 197 -10.90 -9.18 4.36
N ASN A 198 -10.18 -9.91 3.50
CA ASN A 198 -10.62 -11.16 2.89
C ASN A 198 -9.44 -12.03 2.46
N TRP A 199 -9.19 -13.12 3.19
CA TRP A 199 -8.16 -14.09 2.86
C TRP A 199 -8.70 -15.52 3.00
N THR A 200 -7.95 -16.47 2.47
CA THR A 200 -8.19 -17.89 2.73
C THR A 200 -7.20 -18.33 3.79
N ASP A 201 -7.72 -18.81 4.91
CA ASP A 201 -6.91 -19.54 5.86
C ASP A 201 -6.57 -20.91 5.25
N THR A 202 -5.28 -21.26 5.22
CA THR A 202 -4.80 -22.51 4.63
C THR A 202 -4.55 -23.60 5.67
N GLU A 203 -4.90 -23.37 6.93
CA GLU A 203 -4.88 -24.40 7.98
C GLU A 203 -5.99 -25.46 7.81
#